data_AF-A0A7C1E1L2-F1
#
_entry.id   AF-A0A7C1E1L2-F1
#
_cell.length_a   1.000
_cell.length_b   1.000
_cell.length_c   1.000
_cell.angle_alpha   90.00
_cell.angle_beta   90.00
_cell.angle_gamma   90.00
#
_symmetry.space_group_name_H-M   'P 1'
#
loop_
_entity.id
_entity.type
_entity.pdbx_description
1 polymer ?
#
loop_
_entity_poly.entity_id
_entity_poly.type
_entity_poly.pdbx_seq_one_letter_code
_entity_poly.pdbx_strand_id
1 'polypeptide(L)'
;MSSTSLLEKMESFYRSMGYPVATKNNYLLVKGERPFVIEISPDNTVIRVTVLTEIEPRRNELEKILKLNFFRYGVKLSIDSEGFLAVISEAPLSCYKERSPAVIHEELVAIPIKVAEELESH
;
A
#
# COMPACT_ATOMS: atom_id res chain seq x y z
N MET A 1 16.78 -15.72 20.36
CA MET A 1 16.74 -14.38 19.74
C MET A 1 15.40 -14.26 19.05
N SER A 2 14.56 -13.29 19.41
CA SER A 2 13.31 -13.01 18.70
C SER A 2 13.67 -12.44 17.33
N SER A 3 13.28 -13.11 16.24
CA SER A 3 13.47 -12.57 14.89
C SER A 3 12.62 -11.30 14.76
N THR A 4 13.25 -10.16 14.47
CA THR A 4 12.55 -8.89 14.18
C THR A 4 11.58 -9.09 13.04
N SER A 5 10.31 -8.72 13.24
CA SER A 5 9.27 -8.89 12.22
C SER A 5 9.53 -8.00 11.00
N LEU A 6 8.99 -8.36 9.83
CA LEU A 6 9.14 -7.53 8.64
C LEU A 6 8.57 -6.12 8.86
N LEU A 7 7.43 -6.00 9.54
CA LEU A 7 6.84 -4.69 9.86
C LEU A 7 7.74 -3.86 10.77
N GLU A 8 8.41 -4.47 11.76
CA GLU A 8 9.39 -3.75 12.60
C GLU A 8 10.58 -3.24 11.78
N LYS A 9 11.07 -4.04 10.81
CA LYS A 9 12.13 -3.60 9.88
C LYS A 9 11.66 -2.43 9.00
N MET A 10 10.44 -2.50 8.46
CA MET A 10 9.84 -1.42 7.67
C MET A 10 9.62 -0.16 8.52
N GLU A 11 9.13 -0.31 9.75
CA GLU A 11 8.91 0.80 10.68
C GLU A 11 10.23 1.53 10.97
N SER A 12 11.28 0.78 11.33
CA SER A 12 12.61 1.36 11.58
C SER A 12 13.15 2.08 10.35
N PHE A 13 12.95 1.52 9.15
CA PHE A 13 13.36 2.14 7.90
C PHE A 13 12.69 3.51 7.69
N TYR A 14 11.36 3.57 7.76
CA TYR A 14 10.64 4.83 7.57
C TYR A 14 10.91 5.87 8.67
N ARG A 15 11.07 5.44 9.93
CA ARG A 15 11.51 6.34 11.01
C ARG A 15 12.88 6.93 10.73
N SER A 16 13.82 6.13 10.20
CA SER A 16 15.16 6.61 9.86
C SER A 16 15.17 7.62 8.72
N MET A 17 14.17 7.56 7.83
CA MET A 17 13.93 8.55 6.78
C MET A 17 13.17 9.80 7.27
N GLY A 18 12.76 9.86 8.54
CA GLY A 18 12.05 11.00 9.12
C GLY A 18 10.53 10.96 8.96
N TYR A 19 9.94 9.87 8.44
CA TYR A 19 8.49 9.73 8.35
C TYR A 19 7.87 9.40 9.73
N PRO A 20 6.80 10.09 10.14
CA PRO A 20 5.99 9.65 11.26
C PRO A 20 5.30 8.32 10.92
N VAL A 21 5.40 7.34 11.81
CA VAL A 21 4.79 6.02 11.63
C VAL A 21 4.03 5.55 12.86
N ALA A 22 3.02 4.72 12.65
CA ALA A 22 2.25 4.06 13.69
C ALA A 22 1.99 2.60 13.34
N THR A 23 2.34 1.69 14.24
CA THR A 23 2.15 0.24 14.06
C THR A 23 1.06 -0.26 15.00
N LYS A 24 0.14 -1.09 14.48
CA LYS A 24 -0.89 -1.76 15.28
C LYS A 24 -1.21 -3.12 14.67
N ASN A 25 -1.06 -4.18 15.45
CA ASN A 25 -1.23 -5.57 14.97
C ASN A 25 -0.39 -5.81 13.71
N ASN A 26 -1.01 -6.23 12.60
CA ASN A 26 -0.33 -6.49 11.34
C ASN A 26 -0.35 -5.28 10.38
N TYR A 27 -0.55 -4.07 10.91
CA TYR A 27 -0.62 -2.84 10.12
C TYR A 27 0.49 -1.88 10.52
N LEU A 28 1.12 -1.27 9.52
CA LEU A 28 2.03 -0.15 9.65
C LEU A 28 1.48 1.02 8.81
N LEU A 29 1.07 2.08 9.48
CA LEU A 29 0.72 3.36 8.86
C LEU A 29 1.99 4.22 8.76
N VAL A 30 2.30 4.69 7.56
CA VAL A 30 3.35 5.67 7.31
C VAL A 30 2.68 6.98 6.90
N LYS A 31 2.92 8.04 7.67
CA LYS A 31 2.45 9.39 7.38
C LYS A 31 3.54 10.11 6.61
N GLY A 32 3.17 10.74 5.50
CA GLY A 32 4.04 11.57 4.66
C GLY A 32 3.16 12.51 3.83
N GLU A 33 3.70 13.09 2.76
CA GLU A 33 2.90 13.84 1.79
C GLU A 33 1.79 12.96 1.20
N ARG A 34 2.11 11.68 0.95
CA ARG A 34 1.14 10.64 0.62
C ARG A 34 1.12 9.57 1.72
N PRO A 35 0.11 9.56 2.61
CA PRO A 35 -0.03 8.51 3.60
C PRO A 35 -0.32 7.16 2.94
N PHE A 36 0.24 6.09 3.50
CA PHE A 36 -0.04 4.73 3.06
C PHE A 36 0.02 3.73 4.22
N VAL A 37 -0.63 2.59 4.03
CA VAL A 37 -0.67 1.50 4.99
C VAL A 37 -0.02 0.27 4.38
N ILE A 38 0.90 -0.35 5.13
CA ILE A 38 1.40 -1.69 4.86
C ILE A 38 0.67 -2.66 5.80
N GLU A 39 0.04 -3.67 5.23
CA GLU A 39 -0.66 -4.74 5.92
C GLU A 39 0.03 -6.08 5.64
N ILE A 40 0.20 -6.90 6.68
CA ILE A 40 0.46 -8.32 6.52
C ILE A 40 -0.82 -9.07 6.87
N SER A 41 -1.32 -9.87 5.93
CA SER A 41 -2.49 -10.73 6.14
C SER A 41 -2.38 -11.57 7.44
N PRO A 42 -3.49 -11.85 8.15
CA PRO A 42 -3.45 -12.61 9.41
C PRO A 42 -2.81 -14.01 9.31
N ASP A 43 -2.87 -14.63 8.15
CA ASP A 43 -2.26 -15.93 7.86
C ASP A 43 -0.78 -15.85 7.43
N ASN A 44 -0.21 -14.64 7.40
CA ASN A 44 1.18 -14.36 6.99
C ASN A 44 1.51 -14.82 5.57
N THR A 45 0.55 -14.78 4.65
CA THR A 45 0.75 -15.21 3.25
C THR A 45 0.96 -14.06 2.29
N VAL A 46 0.35 -12.90 2.56
CA VAL A 46 0.32 -11.71 1.70
C VAL A 46 0.82 -10.48 2.45
N ILE A 47 1.59 -9.66 1.74
CA ILE A 47 1.85 -8.26 2.08
C ILE A 47 1.05 -7.38 1.13
N ARG A 48 0.37 -6.38 1.68
CA ARG A 48 -0.46 -5.42 0.95
C ARG A 48 -0.03 -4.00 1.28
N VAL A 49 0.01 -3.15 0.27
CA VAL A 49 0.17 -1.70 0.42
C VAL A 49 -1.11 -1.05 -0.07
N THR A 50 -1.68 -0.17 0.75
CA THR A 50 -2.88 0.62 0.40
C THR A 50 -2.55 2.10 0.50
N VAL A 51 -2.88 2.84 -0.55
CA VAL A 51 -2.79 4.30 -0.64
C VAL A 51 -4.21 4.82 -0.83
N LEU A 52 -4.68 5.68 0.06
CA LEU A 52 -5.96 6.37 -0.14
C LEU A 52 -5.75 7.58 -1.05
N THR A 53 -6.73 7.85 -1.90
CA THR A 53 -6.78 9.06 -2.72
C THR A 53 -7.93 9.95 -2.26
N GLU A 54 -7.90 11.22 -2.64
CA GLU A 54 -8.99 12.17 -2.37
C GLU A 54 -10.12 12.08 -3.41
N ILE A 55 -10.12 11.01 -4.23
CA ILE A 55 -11.07 10.84 -5.33
C ILE A 55 -12.30 10.11 -4.80
N GLU A 56 -13.45 10.78 -4.82
CA GLU A 56 -14.77 10.18 -4.57
C GLU A 56 -15.45 9.90 -5.93
N PRO A 57 -15.34 8.67 -6.46
CA PRO A 57 -15.84 8.38 -7.80
C PRO A 57 -17.36 8.43 -7.86
N ARG A 58 -17.88 9.08 -8.91
CA ARG A 58 -19.31 9.11 -9.18
C ARG A 58 -19.78 7.73 -9.63
N ARG A 59 -21.07 7.45 -9.42
CA ARG A 59 -21.67 6.15 -9.77
C ARG A 59 -21.45 5.73 -11.24
N ASN A 60 -21.42 6.69 -12.16
CA ASN A 60 -21.17 6.45 -13.59
C ASN A 60 -19.68 6.21 -13.93
N GLU A 61 -18.77 6.36 -12.97
CA GLU A 61 -17.33 6.13 -13.12
C GLU A 61 -16.90 4.75 -12.60
N LEU A 62 -17.77 4.06 -11.87
CA LEU A 62 -17.51 2.70 -11.38
C LEU A 62 -17.21 1.72 -12.51
N GLU A 63 -17.89 1.84 -13.66
CA GLU A 63 -17.61 1.02 -14.84
C GLU A 63 -16.18 1.28 -15.38
N LYS A 64 -15.71 2.52 -15.33
CA LYS A 64 -14.34 2.88 -15.75
C LYS A 64 -13.32 2.27 -14.79
N ILE A 65 -13.56 2.36 -13.48
CA ILE A 65 -12.69 1.76 -12.46
C ILE A 65 -12.60 0.24 -12.63
N LEU A 66 -13.73 -0.43 -12.88
CA LEU A 66 -13.75 -1.87 -13.15
C LEU A 66 -12.94 -2.23 -14.40
N LYS A 67 -13.07 -1.45 -15.49
CA LYS A 67 -12.26 -1.63 -16.70
C LYS A 67 -10.77 -1.44 -16.40
N LEU A 68 -10.40 -0.39 -15.67
CA LEU A 68 -9.01 -0.15 -15.28
C LEU A 68 -8.42 -1.31 -14.47
N ASN A 69 -9.20 -1.90 -13.56
CA ASN A 69 -8.80 -3.07 -12.79
C ASN A 69 -8.53 -4.32 -13.63
N PHE A 70 -9.22 -4.47 -14.77
CA PHE A 70 -9.00 -5.58 -15.68
C PHE A 70 -7.68 -5.46 -16.44
N PHE A 71 -7.31 -4.25 -16.84
CA PHE A 71 -6.08 -4.00 -17.63
C PHE A 71 -4.84 -3.76 -16.78
N ARG A 72 -4.98 -3.39 -15.49
CA ARG A 72 -3.85 -3.18 -14.58
C ARG A 72 -3.38 -4.50 -13.94
N TYR A 73 -2.11 -4.80 -14.16
CA TYR A 73 -1.37 -5.86 -13.47
C TYR A 73 -0.66 -5.28 -12.24
N GLY A 74 -0.62 -6.03 -11.14
CA GLY A 74 0.10 -5.66 -9.91
C GLY A 74 -0.58 -4.59 -9.03
N VAL A 75 -1.49 -3.78 -9.60
CA VAL A 75 -2.23 -2.74 -8.86
C VAL A 75 -3.74 -2.94 -9.04
N LYS A 76 -4.50 -2.76 -7.96
CA LYS A 76 -5.95 -2.75 -7.95
C LYS A 76 -6.50 -1.46 -7.35
N LEU A 77 -7.64 -1.05 -7.86
CA LEU A 77 -8.44 0.07 -7.39
C LEU A 77 -9.61 -0.50 -6.59
N SER A 78 -9.83 0.03 -5.39
CA SER A 78 -10.96 -0.32 -4.52
C SER A 78 -11.66 0.95 -4.06
N ILE A 79 -12.87 0.81 -3.52
CA ILE A 79 -13.54 1.88 -2.78
C ILE A 79 -13.44 1.53 -1.30
N ASP A 80 -13.04 2.48 -0.47
CA ASP A 80 -13.01 2.30 0.97
C ASP A 80 -14.41 2.44 1.59
N SER A 81 -14.52 2.31 2.91
CA SER A 81 -15.81 2.43 3.61
C SER A 81 -16.39 3.83 3.61
N GLU A 82 -15.58 4.86 3.34
CA GLU A 82 -15.98 6.27 3.32
C GLU A 82 -16.36 6.73 1.90
N GLY A 83 -16.13 5.90 0.88
CA GLY A 83 -16.49 6.18 -0.52
C GLY A 83 -15.33 6.66 -1.36
N PHE A 84 -14.11 6.72 -0.82
CA PHE A 84 -12.91 7.18 -1.53
C PHE A 84 -12.23 6.04 -2.27
N LEU A 85 -11.58 6.40 -3.37
CA LEU A 85 -10.78 5.47 -4.15
C LEU A 85 -9.50 5.12 -3.38
N ALA A 86 -9.19 3.83 -3.33
CA ALA A 86 -7.98 3.29 -2.76
C ALA A 86 -7.17 2.58 -3.85
N VAL A 87 -5.86 2.82 -3.87
CA VAL A 87 -4.91 2.15 -4.75
C VAL A 87 -4.14 1.12 -3.95
N ILE A 88 -4.20 -0.14 -4.40
CA ILE A 88 -3.72 -1.30 -3.65
C ILE A 88 -2.70 -2.05 -4.49
N SER A 89 -1.58 -2.43 -3.88
CA SER A 89 -0.66 -3.43 -4.43
C SER A 89 -0.49 -4.57 -3.43
N GLU A 90 -0.51 -5.80 -3.91
CA GLU A 90 -0.38 -6.99 -3.07
C GLU A 90 0.53 -8.02 -3.71
N ALA A 91 1.23 -8.77 -2.86
CA ALA A 91 2.13 -9.81 -3.30
C ALA A 91 2.32 -10.88 -2.21
N PRO A 92 2.75 -12.10 -2.59
CA PRO A 92 3.09 -13.13 -1.60
C PRO A 92 4.19 -12.62 -0.67
N LEU A 93 3.95 -12.71 0.64
CA LEU A 93 4.90 -12.30 1.68
C LEU A 93 6.24 -13.04 1.52
N SER A 94 6.22 -14.28 1.04
CA SER A 94 7.41 -15.09 0.78
C SER A 94 8.43 -14.41 -0.16
N CYS A 95 7.98 -13.53 -1.06
CA CYS A 95 8.88 -12.79 -1.95
C CYS A 95 9.72 -11.73 -1.22
N TYR A 96 9.28 -11.31 -0.03
CA TYR A 96 9.82 -10.15 0.69
C TYR A 96 10.37 -10.43 2.09
N LYS A 97 10.16 -11.63 2.66
CA LYS A 97 10.61 -11.98 4.04
C LYS A 97 12.09 -11.65 4.32
N GLU A 98 12.94 -11.92 3.33
CA GLU A 98 14.40 -11.72 3.43
C GLU A 98 14.88 -10.49 2.63
N ARG A 99 13.98 -9.70 2.04
CA ARG A 99 14.34 -8.50 1.30
C ARG A 99 14.59 -7.34 2.25
N SER A 100 15.45 -6.40 1.83
CA SER A 100 15.66 -5.17 2.60
C SER A 100 14.43 -4.24 2.49
N PRO A 101 14.17 -3.41 3.51
CA PRO A 101 13.07 -2.43 3.45
C PRO A 101 13.12 -1.48 2.25
N ALA A 102 14.32 -1.10 1.79
CA ALA A 102 14.51 -0.27 0.61
C ALA A 102 14.01 -0.97 -0.67
N VAL A 103 14.32 -2.25 -0.84
CA VAL A 103 13.83 -3.02 -2.00
C VAL A 103 12.32 -3.20 -1.94
N ILE A 104 11.76 -3.48 -0.76
CA ILE A 104 10.30 -3.58 -0.57
C ILE A 104 9.63 -2.24 -0.91
N HIS A 105 10.24 -1.12 -0.53
CA HIS A 105 9.75 0.20 -0.86
C HIS A 105 9.67 0.40 -2.38
N GLU A 106 10.77 0.15 -3.09
CA GLU A 106 10.85 0.34 -4.54
C GLU A 106 9.92 -0.61 -5.32
N GLU A 107 9.89 -1.88 -4.94
CA GLU A 107 9.18 -2.92 -5.70
C GLU A 107 7.70 -3.06 -5.35
N LEU A 108 7.25 -2.58 -4.19
CA LEU A 108 5.87 -2.76 -3.74
C LEU A 108 5.19 -1.47 -3.29
N VAL A 109 5.90 -0.57 -2.58
CA VAL A 109 5.27 0.62 -1.98
C VAL A 109 5.19 1.79 -2.96
N ALA A 110 6.23 2.01 -3.76
CA ALA A 110 6.30 3.11 -4.70
C ALA A 110 5.26 2.98 -5.84
N ILE A 111 4.89 1.75 -6.21
CA ILE A 111 3.95 1.46 -7.29
C ILE A 111 2.56 2.07 -7.04
N PRO A 112 1.83 1.73 -5.94
CA PRO A 112 0.51 2.29 -5.69
C PRO A 112 0.55 3.79 -5.41
N ILE A 113 1.65 4.33 -4.84
CA ILE A 113 1.83 5.77 -4.64
C ILE A 113 1.83 6.49 -5.99
N LYS A 114 2.68 6.05 -6.92
CA LYS A 114 2.77 6.65 -8.26
C LYS A 114 1.44 6.59 -9.01
N VAL A 115 0.72 5.45 -8.91
CA VAL A 115 -0.60 5.32 -9.55
C VAL A 115 -1.63 6.26 -8.93
N ALA A 116 -1.62 6.45 -7.60
CA ALA A 116 -2.49 7.43 -6.95
C ALA A 116 -2.22 8.86 -7.45
N GLU A 117 -0.94 9.24 -7.56
CA GLU A 117 -0.53 10.55 -8.08
C GLU A 117 -0.96 10.76 -9.55
N GLU A 118 -0.82 9.73 -10.39
CA GLU A 118 -1.27 9.77 -11.78
C GLU A 118 -2.79 9.99 -11.87
N LEU A 119 -3.56 9.32 -11.02
CA LEU A 119 -5.03 9.43 -11.00
C LEU A 119 -5.52 10.80 -10.52
N GLU A 120 -4.85 11.42 -9.56
CA GLU A 120 -5.22 12.74 -9.03
C GLU A 120 -4.76 13.91 -9.92
N SER A 121 -3.86 13.65 -10.87
CA SER A 121 -3.38 14.67 -11.81
C SER A 121 -4.30 14.88 -13.03
N HIS A 122 -5.42 14.15 -13.13
CA HIS A 122 -6.36 14.13 -14.25
C HIS A 122 -7.80 14.33 -13.79
#